data_AF-A0A386RHK4-F1
#
_entry.id   AF-A0A386RHK4-F1
#
_cell.length_a   1.000
_cell.length_b   1.000
_cell.length_c   1.000
_cell.angle_alpha   90.00
_cell.angle_beta   90.00
_cell.angle_gamma   90.00
#
_symmetry.space_group_name_H-M   'P 1'
#
loop_
_entity.id
_entity.type
_entity.pdbx_description
1 polymer ?
#
loop_
_entity_poly.entity_id
_entity_poly.type
_entity_poly.pdbx_seq_one_letter_code
_entity_poly.pdbx_strand_id
1 'polypeptide(L)'
;MIKNKTGLSGKTTALFSKKANPTIGAASGYADLLVGLKGWGYKFTPTQKKRIAANLVINSKSTAADYANAIQGLKAVGLNPAKFKPAGAKKAVNLVSGLYRQSMSKQTPNVKSQVLLALTMSSTFKRPSNAKFSKTSLAKSLVKDQQSNNGWAYNNTAASVDSNTTSMAIAALAHSKSSLSAVKTALVKGQAYLKSNITASGAYGYVFNGKTVANANSTAEAIIALSSKRATVKYANGYFTTKQAASPLRAMLGYVNKTGSIKGATSQLIGVGQVNLATAAYRQALKGHSVYTVK
;
A
#
# COMPACT_ATOMS: atom_id res chain seq x y z
N MET A 1 -32.09 -2.09 -0.68
CA MET A 1 -30.73 -2.67 -0.63
C MET A 1 -29.99 -2.36 -1.92
N ILE A 2 -29.06 -1.40 -1.92
CA ILE A 2 -28.21 -1.13 -3.08
C ILE A 2 -27.30 -2.36 -3.26
N LYS A 3 -27.58 -3.20 -4.27
CA LYS A 3 -26.70 -4.31 -4.66
C LYS A 3 -25.30 -3.72 -4.83
N ASN A 4 -24.35 -4.20 -4.03
CA ASN A 4 -22.97 -3.76 -4.05
C ASN A 4 -22.35 -4.14 -5.42
N LYS A 5 -22.51 -3.27 -6.42
CA LYS A 5 -21.87 -3.36 -7.74
C LYS A 5 -20.41 -2.90 -7.60
N THR A 6 -19.66 -3.53 -6.70
CA THR A 6 -18.20 -3.43 -6.79
C THR A 6 -17.82 -4.11 -8.10
N GLY A 7 -16.74 -3.68 -8.77
CA GLY A 7 -16.18 -4.39 -9.93
C GLY A 7 -15.74 -5.84 -9.66
N LEU A 8 -16.10 -6.37 -8.49
CA LEU A 8 -15.90 -7.70 -7.95
C LEU A 8 -17.19 -8.55 -8.02
N SER A 9 -18.30 -8.04 -8.60
CA SER A 9 -19.50 -8.84 -8.89
C SER A 9 -19.35 -9.62 -10.20
N GLY A 10 -19.52 -10.94 -10.17
CA GLY A 10 -19.39 -11.85 -11.31
C GLY A 10 -18.57 -13.10 -10.97
N LYS A 11 -18.09 -13.85 -11.98
CA LYS A 11 -17.12 -14.98 -11.84
C LYS A 11 -15.78 -14.59 -11.16
N THR A 12 -15.66 -13.34 -10.71
CA THR A 12 -14.56 -12.71 -9.95
C THR A 12 -14.69 -12.85 -8.42
N THR A 13 -15.70 -13.55 -7.90
CA THR A 13 -15.92 -13.81 -6.46
C THR A 13 -14.88 -14.70 -5.76
N ALA A 14 -13.75 -14.97 -6.40
CA ALA A 14 -12.59 -15.62 -5.81
C ALA A 14 -11.78 -14.70 -4.87
N LEU A 15 -12.41 -13.68 -4.26
CA LEU A 15 -11.83 -12.76 -3.27
C LEU A 15 -11.16 -13.45 -2.08
N PHE A 16 -11.33 -14.75 -1.90
CA PHE A 16 -10.65 -15.53 -0.87
C PHE A 16 -10.27 -16.94 -1.38
N SER A 17 -10.17 -17.13 -2.70
CA SER A 17 -9.93 -18.46 -3.26
C SER A 17 -8.46 -18.86 -3.08
N LYS A 18 -8.23 -19.85 -2.23
CA LYS A 18 -6.94 -20.55 -2.09
C LYS A 18 -6.47 -21.16 -3.41
N LYS A 19 -7.41 -21.58 -4.28
CA LYS A 19 -7.10 -22.08 -5.65
C LYS A 19 -6.54 -20.97 -6.55
N ALA A 20 -7.08 -19.75 -6.43
CA ALA A 20 -6.63 -18.61 -7.25
C ALA A 20 -5.34 -17.97 -6.71
N ASN A 21 -5.02 -18.15 -5.41
CA ASN A 21 -3.87 -17.52 -4.75
C ASN A 21 -3.15 -18.54 -3.82
N PRO A 22 -2.46 -19.56 -4.37
CA PRO A 22 -2.00 -20.71 -3.60
C PRO A 22 -0.84 -20.40 -2.63
N THR A 23 -0.01 -19.41 -2.93
CA THR A 23 1.19 -19.06 -2.13
C THR A 23 0.94 -17.95 -1.11
N ILE A 24 0.01 -17.05 -1.41
CA ILE A 24 -0.23 -15.82 -0.66
C ILE A 24 -1.65 -15.74 -0.07
N GLY A 25 -2.58 -16.58 -0.54
CA GLY A 25 -3.97 -16.58 -0.10
C GLY A 25 -4.59 -15.19 -0.09
N ALA A 26 -5.25 -14.85 1.01
CA ALA A 26 -5.82 -13.53 1.26
C ALA A 26 -4.78 -12.39 1.49
N ALA A 27 -3.48 -12.59 1.30
CA ALA A 27 -2.46 -11.56 1.55
C ALA A 27 -2.12 -10.69 0.31
N SER A 28 -1.88 -11.25 -0.88
CA SER A 28 -1.19 -10.47 -1.95
C SER A 28 -2.01 -9.44 -2.72
N GLY A 29 -3.35 -9.48 -2.67
CA GLY A 29 -4.18 -8.50 -3.38
C GLY A 29 -5.24 -7.83 -2.51
N TYR A 30 -5.33 -8.20 -1.24
CA TYR A 30 -6.43 -7.80 -0.39
C TYR A 30 -6.04 -6.77 0.65
N ALA A 31 -4.75 -6.66 1.00
CA ALA A 31 -4.33 -5.71 2.03
C ALA A 31 -4.86 -4.31 1.72
N ASP A 32 -4.67 -3.81 0.50
CA ASP A 32 -5.16 -2.49 0.11
C ASP A 32 -6.68 -2.41 0.11
N LEU A 33 -7.37 -3.42 -0.43
CA LEU A 33 -8.83 -3.47 -0.41
C LEU A 33 -9.37 -3.44 1.03
N LEU A 34 -8.83 -4.27 1.92
CA LEU A 34 -9.26 -4.39 3.31
C LEU A 34 -8.94 -3.13 4.11
N VAL A 35 -7.75 -2.55 3.94
CA VAL A 35 -7.36 -1.28 4.57
C VAL A 35 -8.26 -0.16 4.07
N GLY A 36 -8.53 -0.08 2.77
CA GLY A 36 -9.43 0.92 2.21
C GLY A 36 -10.87 0.77 2.70
N LEU A 37 -11.41 -0.47 2.72
CA LEU A 37 -12.73 -0.75 3.28
C LEU A 37 -12.81 -0.32 4.75
N LYS A 38 -11.80 -0.65 5.56
CA LYS A 38 -11.70 -0.17 6.93
C LYS A 38 -11.70 1.36 6.99
N GLY A 39 -10.89 2.01 6.16
CA GLY A 39 -10.80 3.47 6.07
C GLY A 39 -12.13 4.14 5.71
N TRP A 40 -12.98 3.46 4.96
CA TRP A 40 -14.34 3.89 4.67
C TRP A 40 -15.33 3.70 5.84
N GLY A 41 -14.91 2.99 6.89
CA GLY A 41 -15.72 2.68 8.07
C GLY A 41 -16.39 1.30 8.01
N TYR A 42 -16.04 0.45 7.03
CA TYR A 42 -16.62 -0.88 6.90
C TYR A 42 -16.38 -1.73 8.15
N LYS A 43 -17.45 -2.35 8.64
CA LYS A 43 -17.41 -3.24 9.81
C LYS A 43 -17.43 -4.69 9.35
N PHE A 44 -16.26 -5.34 9.42
CA PHE A 44 -16.14 -6.76 9.07
C PHE A 44 -16.91 -7.64 10.08
N THR A 45 -17.75 -8.54 9.56
CA THR A 45 -18.50 -9.49 10.37
C THR A 45 -17.60 -10.61 10.93
N PRO A 46 -18.00 -11.31 12.01
CA PRO A 46 -17.25 -12.48 12.50
C PRO A 46 -16.98 -13.52 11.41
N THR A 47 -17.97 -13.80 10.55
CA THR A 47 -17.83 -14.73 9.41
C THR A 47 -16.77 -14.28 8.42
N GLN A 48 -16.72 -12.99 8.07
CA GLN A 48 -15.71 -12.45 7.16
C GLN A 48 -14.31 -12.54 7.76
N LYS A 49 -14.15 -12.17 9.04
CA LYS A 49 -12.86 -12.30 9.75
C LYS A 49 -12.39 -13.76 9.76
N LYS A 50 -13.28 -14.70 10.07
CA LYS A 50 -12.99 -16.15 10.05
C LYS A 50 -12.55 -16.62 8.66
N ARG A 51 -13.25 -16.18 7.60
CA ARG A 51 -12.88 -16.53 6.21
C ARG A 51 -11.51 -15.97 5.82
N ILE A 52 -11.21 -14.72 6.18
CA ILE A 52 -9.91 -14.10 5.91
C ILE A 52 -8.81 -14.83 6.65
N ALA A 53 -9.00 -15.13 7.93
CA ALA A 53 -8.06 -15.89 8.73
C ALA A 53 -7.83 -17.31 8.20
N ALA A 54 -8.89 -17.99 7.73
CA ALA A 54 -8.80 -19.34 7.19
C ALA A 54 -8.10 -19.43 5.82
N ASN A 55 -8.11 -18.35 5.06
CA ASN A 55 -7.47 -18.28 3.74
C ASN A 55 -6.12 -17.55 3.77
N LEU A 56 -5.61 -17.20 4.96
CA LEU A 56 -4.25 -16.67 5.07
C LEU A 56 -3.23 -17.81 4.97
N VAL A 57 -2.27 -17.67 4.07
CA VAL A 57 -1.19 -18.63 3.89
C VAL A 57 0.13 -17.96 4.26
N ILE A 58 0.74 -18.40 5.36
CA ILE A 58 2.11 -18.04 5.76
C ILE A 58 2.84 -19.34 6.12
N ASN A 59 4.01 -19.56 5.53
CA ASN A 59 4.84 -20.74 5.74
C ASN A 59 6.34 -20.38 5.72
N SER A 60 7.22 -21.38 5.77
CA SER A 60 8.68 -21.19 5.79
C SER A 60 9.25 -20.50 4.55
N LYS A 61 8.54 -20.53 3.42
CA LYS A 61 8.92 -19.86 2.16
C LYS A 61 8.37 -18.43 2.05
N SER A 62 7.53 -17.99 3.00
CA SER A 62 6.93 -16.65 2.95
C SER A 62 8.00 -15.55 3.04
N THR A 63 7.94 -14.63 2.09
CA THR A 63 8.84 -13.50 1.94
C THR A 63 8.47 -12.36 2.89
N ALA A 64 9.34 -11.36 3.02
CA ALA A 64 9.05 -10.16 3.79
C ALA A 64 7.79 -9.41 3.31
N ALA A 65 7.55 -9.40 2.00
CA ALA A 65 6.34 -8.82 1.40
C ALA A 65 5.08 -9.60 1.83
N ASP A 66 5.14 -10.93 1.83
CA ASP A 66 4.03 -11.78 2.27
C ASP A 66 3.66 -11.51 3.73
N TYR A 67 4.67 -11.43 4.60
CA TYR A 67 4.48 -11.05 6.00
C TYR A 67 3.88 -9.65 6.14
N ALA A 68 4.38 -8.66 5.41
CA ALA A 68 3.88 -7.29 5.46
C ALA A 68 2.40 -7.24 5.04
N ASN A 69 2.05 -7.84 3.91
CA ASN A 69 0.68 -7.89 3.40
C ASN A 69 -0.28 -8.62 4.34
N ALA A 70 0.16 -9.74 4.92
CA ALA A 70 -0.61 -10.48 5.92
C ALA A 70 -0.88 -9.64 7.18
N ILE A 71 0.13 -8.94 7.69
CA ILE A 71 0.01 -8.06 8.86
C ILE A 71 -0.98 -6.92 8.56
N GLN A 72 -0.86 -6.29 7.39
CA GLN A 72 -1.75 -5.22 6.96
C GLN A 72 -3.21 -5.68 6.87
N GLY A 73 -3.46 -6.79 6.15
CA GLY A 73 -4.80 -7.36 5.98
C GLY A 73 -5.43 -7.78 7.31
N LEU A 74 -4.71 -8.52 8.16
CA LEU A 74 -5.21 -8.94 9.49
C LEU A 74 -5.55 -7.74 10.37
N LYS A 75 -4.68 -6.72 10.40
CA LYS A 75 -4.90 -5.52 11.20
C LYS A 75 -6.11 -4.73 10.68
N ALA A 76 -6.30 -4.67 9.36
CA ALA A 76 -7.43 -3.98 8.74
C ALA A 76 -8.77 -4.60 9.13
N VAL A 77 -8.84 -5.93 9.28
CA VAL A 77 -10.07 -6.64 9.68
C VAL A 77 -10.26 -6.72 11.20
N GLY A 78 -9.35 -6.13 11.97
CA GLY A 78 -9.41 -6.09 13.43
C GLY A 78 -8.87 -7.35 14.12
N LEU A 79 -8.10 -8.18 13.43
CA LEU A 79 -7.37 -9.31 14.03
C LEU A 79 -5.99 -8.84 14.54
N ASN A 80 -5.40 -9.59 15.47
CA ASN A 80 -4.10 -9.28 16.04
C ASN A 80 -2.98 -10.10 15.36
N PRO A 81 -2.18 -9.52 14.45
CA PRO A 81 -1.11 -10.27 13.76
C PRO A 81 0.07 -10.67 14.67
N ALA A 82 0.22 -10.06 15.85
CA ALA A 82 1.25 -10.45 16.82
C ALA A 82 0.83 -11.67 17.69
N LYS A 83 -0.46 -12.03 17.67
CA LYS A 83 -1.04 -13.19 18.37
C LYS A 83 -2.04 -13.90 17.45
N PHE A 84 -1.67 -14.13 16.19
CA PHE A 84 -2.57 -14.68 15.19
C PHE A 84 -2.65 -16.20 15.34
N LYS A 85 -3.84 -16.79 15.36
CA LYS A 85 -4.02 -18.25 15.34
C LYS A 85 -4.53 -18.65 13.95
N PRO A 86 -3.68 -19.24 13.08
CA PRO A 86 -4.12 -19.76 11.78
C PRO A 86 -5.23 -20.79 11.96
N ALA A 87 -6.14 -20.91 10.98
CA ALA A 87 -7.18 -21.91 11.03
C ALA A 87 -6.57 -23.32 11.08
N GLY A 88 -7.09 -24.18 11.97
CA GLY A 88 -6.58 -25.53 12.20
C GLY A 88 -5.26 -25.60 12.99
N ALA A 89 -4.59 -24.47 13.28
CA ALA A 89 -3.36 -24.49 14.06
C ALA A 89 -3.64 -24.67 15.56
N LYS A 90 -2.83 -25.51 16.22
CA LYS A 90 -2.88 -25.71 17.68
C LYS A 90 -2.39 -24.47 18.45
N LYS A 91 -1.38 -23.78 17.92
CA LYS A 91 -0.70 -22.64 18.58
C LYS A 91 -0.84 -21.34 17.77
N ALA A 92 -0.85 -20.21 18.48
CA ALA A 92 -0.76 -18.90 17.85
C ALA A 92 0.67 -18.60 17.37
N VAL A 93 0.78 -17.78 16.34
CA VAL A 93 2.03 -17.30 15.75
C VAL A 93 2.11 -15.77 15.85
N ASN A 94 3.33 -15.25 15.94
CA ASN A 94 3.60 -13.83 15.94
C ASN A 94 4.21 -13.43 14.58
N LEU A 95 3.35 -12.98 13.66
CA LEU A 95 3.75 -12.58 12.31
C LEU A 95 4.64 -11.33 12.33
N VAL A 96 4.45 -10.43 13.30
CA VAL A 96 5.28 -9.23 13.46
C VAL A 96 6.71 -9.60 13.81
N SER A 97 6.92 -10.50 14.78
CA SER A 97 8.25 -11.01 15.11
C SER A 97 8.84 -11.82 13.96
N GLY A 98 8.02 -12.58 13.23
CA GLY A 98 8.43 -13.27 11.99
C GLY A 98 8.97 -12.29 10.95
N LEU A 99 8.28 -11.17 10.74
CA LEU A 99 8.71 -10.11 9.83
C LEU A 99 10.04 -9.49 10.25
N TYR A 100 10.22 -9.15 11.54
CA TYR A 100 11.48 -8.59 12.05
C TYR A 100 12.70 -9.52 11.89
N ARG A 101 12.50 -10.83 11.71
CA ARG A 101 13.57 -11.80 11.46
C ARG A 101 13.91 -11.99 9.98
N GLN A 102 13.14 -11.36 9.08
CA GLN A 102 13.43 -11.37 7.65
C GLN A 102 14.66 -10.51 7.33
N SER A 103 15.43 -10.91 6.30
CA SER A 103 16.54 -10.10 5.82
C SER A 103 16.04 -8.96 4.92
N MET A 104 16.47 -7.73 5.21
CA MET A 104 16.14 -6.54 4.42
C MET A 104 17.29 -6.09 3.49
N SER A 105 18.45 -6.75 3.54
CA SER A 105 19.67 -6.26 2.86
C SER A 105 19.56 -6.27 1.32
N LYS A 106 18.97 -7.32 0.75
CA LYS A 106 18.79 -7.49 -0.71
C LYS A 106 17.35 -7.18 -1.18
N GLN A 107 16.54 -6.53 -0.35
CA GLN A 107 15.16 -6.23 -0.70
C GLN A 107 15.07 -4.97 -1.55
N THR A 108 14.07 -4.93 -2.44
CA THR A 108 13.77 -3.75 -3.23
C THR A 108 13.24 -2.61 -2.36
N PRO A 109 13.35 -1.34 -2.81
CA PRO A 109 12.72 -0.21 -2.12
C PRO A 109 11.21 -0.40 -1.91
N ASN A 110 10.53 -1.05 -2.85
CA ASN A 110 9.11 -1.37 -2.72
C ASN A 110 8.84 -2.32 -1.54
N VAL A 111 9.58 -3.42 -1.42
CA VAL A 111 9.42 -4.36 -0.28
C VAL A 111 9.79 -3.68 1.04
N LYS A 112 10.90 -2.94 1.09
CA LYS A 112 11.27 -2.16 2.29
C LYS A 112 10.16 -1.19 2.71
N SER A 113 9.49 -0.55 1.74
CA SER A 113 8.37 0.36 1.98
C SER A 113 7.15 -0.38 2.55
N GLN A 114 6.76 -1.51 1.95
CA GLN A 114 5.66 -2.34 2.46
C GLN A 114 5.90 -2.81 3.90
N VAL A 115 7.11 -3.28 4.19
CA VAL A 115 7.52 -3.73 5.53
C VAL A 115 7.46 -2.60 6.53
N LEU A 116 8.03 -1.44 6.20
CA LEU A 116 8.03 -0.28 7.09
C LEU A 116 6.60 0.19 7.38
N LEU A 117 5.76 0.27 6.35
CA LEU A 117 4.37 0.67 6.48
C LEU A 117 3.57 -0.29 7.38
N ALA A 118 3.67 -1.61 7.14
CA ALA A 118 3.01 -2.63 7.96
C ALA A 118 3.39 -2.51 9.45
N LEU A 119 4.67 -2.30 9.76
CA LEU A 119 5.16 -2.16 11.13
C LEU A 119 4.75 -0.84 11.81
N THR A 120 4.27 0.14 11.05
CA THR A 120 3.82 1.44 11.57
C THR A 120 2.31 1.50 11.86
N MET A 121 1.54 0.51 11.38
CA MET A 121 0.08 0.43 11.60
C MET A 121 -0.33 0.29 13.07
N SER A 122 0.58 -0.13 13.95
CA SER A 122 0.30 -0.24 15.38
C SER A 122 1.52 0.06 16.24
N SER A 123 1.33 0.81 17.32
CA SER A 123 2.34 1.00 18.37
C SER A 123 2.59 -0.27 19.19
N THR A 124 1.70 -1.25 19.10
CA THR A 124 1.82 -2.56 19.78
C THR A 124 2.72 -3.55 19.04
N PHE A 125 3.15 -3.24 17.81
CA PHE A 125 4.06 -4.08 17.05
C PHE A 125 5.50 -3.89 17.54
N LYS A 126 5.88 -4.73 18.51
CA LYS A 126 7.20 -4.67 19.18
C LYS A 126 8.27 -5.41 18.37
N ARG A 127 9.48 -4.86 18.38
CA ARG A 127 10.69 -5.47 17.82
C ARG A 127 11.22 -6.54 18.80
N PRO A 128 11.41 -7.80 18.39
CA PRO A 128 12.03 -8.82 19.23
C PRO A 128 13.55 -8.57 19.38
N SER A 129 14.19 -9.16 20.38
CA SER A 129 15.64 -9.03 20.63
C SER A 129 16.48 -9.55 19.45
N ASN A 130 16.06 -10.63 18.81
CA ASN A 130 16.72 -11.24 17.64
C ASN A 130 16.27 -10.66 16.29
N ALA A 131 15.78 -9.42 16.27
CA ALA A 131 15.39 -8.76 15.02
C ALA A 131 16.61 -8.46 14.15
N LYS A 132 16.49 -8.68 12.82
CA LYS A 132 17.53 -8.33 11.84
C LYS A 132 17.54 -6.84 11.45
N PHE A 133 16.49 -6.10 11.82
CA PHE A 133 16.38 -4.67 11.54
C PHE A 133 15.47 -3.96 12.55
N SER A 134 15.43 -2.63 12.45
CA SER A 134 14.51 -1.75 13.17
C SER A 134 13.77 -0.86 12.19
N LYS A 135 12.64 -0.26 12.60
CA LYS A 135 11.95 0.75 11.78
C LYS A 135 12.88 1.90 11.39
N THR A 136 13.73 2.34 12.30
CA THR A 136 14.72 3.42 12.06
C THR A 136 15.78 3.01 11.06
N SER A 137 16.39 1.83 11.21
CA SER A 137 17.41 1.36 10.26
C SER A 137 16.82 1.06 8.88
N LEU A 138 15.58 0.58 8.81
CA LEU A 138 14.86 0.38 7.56
C LEU A 138 14.52 1.71 6.87
N ALA A 139 14.05 2.72 7.62
CA ALA A 139 13.83 4.06 7.08
C ALA A 139 15.14 4.69 6.57
N LYS A 140 16.26 4.53 7.30
CA LYS A 140 17.59 4.97 6.83
C LYS A 140 18.00 4.25 5.54
N SER A 141 17.78 2.93 5.45
CA SER A 141 18.06 2.20 4.20
C SER A 141 17.22 2.72 3.05
N LEU A 142 15.93 2.98 3.26
CA LEU A 142 15.05 3.48 2.22
C LEU A 142 15.45 4.89 1.76
N VAL A 143 15.93 5.76 2.66
CA VAL A 143 16.53 7.05 2.28
C VAL A 143 17.76 6.87 1.39
N LYS A 144 18.63 5.90 1.69
CA LYS A 144 19.82 5.60 0.86
C LYS A 144 19.47 5.04 -0.52
N ASP A 145 18.33 4.39 -0.65
CA ASP A 145 17.83 3.86 -1.92
C ASP A 145 17.24 4.96 -2.84
N GLN A 146 17.10 6.21 -2.36
CA GLN A 146 16.64 7.33 -3.18
C GLN A 146 17.67 7.63 -4.27
N GLN A 147 17.20 7.67 -5.52
CA GLN A 147 18.06 7.84 -6.68
C GLN A 147 18.39 9.32 -6.94
N SER A 148 19.37 9.57 -7.81
CA SER A 148 19.84 10.92 -8.16
C SER A 148 18.76 11.84 -8.73
N ASN A 149 17.75 11.28 -9.40
CA ASN A 149 16.58 12.01 -9.88
C ASN A 149 15.49 12.22 -8.81
N ASN A 150 15.81 12.00 -7.53
CA ASN A 150 14.96 12.21 -6.35
C ASN A 150 13.80 11.22 -6.17
N GLY A 151 13.61 10.26 -7.08
CA GLY A 151 12.61 9.19 -6.93
C GLY A 151 13.20 7.89 -6.37
N TRP A 152 12.36 6.85 -6.33
CA TRP A 152 12.76 5.47 -6.03
C TRP A 152 12.45 4.54 -7.20
N ALA A 153 13.28 3.52 -7.31
CA ALA A 153 13.27 2.53 -8.38
C ALA A 153 12.94 1.15 -7.84
N TYR A 154 12.15 0.37 -8.57
CA TYR A 154 11.79 -0.99 -8.14
C TYR A 154 13.03 -1.88 -7.94
N ASN A 155 13.98 -1.86 -8.88
CA ASN A 155 15.22 -2.65 -8.80
C ASN A 155 16.44 -1.80 -8.35
N ASN A 156 16.21 -0.64 -7.75
CA ASN A 156 17.23 0.28 -7.25
C ASN A 156 18.18 0.84 -8.32
N THR A 157 17.76 0.92 -9.59
CA THR A 157 18.51 1.58 -10.67
C THR A 157 17.82 2.86 -11.13
N ALA A 158 18.59 3.92 -11.40
CA ALA A 158 18.03 5.21 -11.79
C ALA A 158 17.12 5.15 -13.03
N ALA A 159 17.41 4.24 -13.98
CA ALA A 159 16.62 4.05 -15.20
C ALA A 159 15.23 3.45 -14.96
N SER A 160 14.97 2.83 -13.80
CA SER A 160 13.69 2.23 -13.45
C SER A 160 12.93 3.02 -12.39
N VAL A 161 13.33 4.25 -12.10
CA VAL A 161 12.63 5.12 -11.18
C VAL A 161 11.23 5.41 -11.72
N ASP A 162 10.23 5.16 -10.89
CA ASP A 162 8.83 5.24 -11.29
C ASP A 162 7.95 5.86 -10.18
N SER A 163 6.74 6.29 -10.57
CA SER A 163 5.80 6.93 -9.64
C SER A 163 5.23 5.97 -8.60
N ASN A 164 5.10 4.68 -8.89
CA ASN A 164 4.57 3.68 -7.94
C ASN A 164 5.57 3.46 -6.81
N THR A 165 6.82 3.13 -7.13
CA THR A 165 7.85 2.85 -6.14
C THR A 165 8.17 4.11 -5.32
N THR A 166 8.21 5.28 -5.97
CA THR A 166 8.36 6.56 -5.27
C THR A 166 7.22 6.84 -4.30
N SER A 167 5.97 6.59 -4.72
CA SER A 167 4.80 6.79 -3.85
C SER A 167 4.80 5.86 -2.64
N MET A 168 5.13 4.58 -2.83
CA MET A 168 5.27 3.62 -1.75
C MET A 168 6.33 4.05 -0.73
N ALA A 169 7.48 4.53 -1.21
CA ALA A 169 8.55 5.02 -0.35
C ALA A 169 8.12 6.26 0.45
N ILE A 170 7.44 7.21 -0.20
CA ILE A 170 6.91 8.40 0.47
C ILE A 170 5.90 8.02 1.56
N ALA A 171 4.94 7.15 1.26
CA ALA A 171 3.94 6.70 2.23
C ALA A 171 4.61 6.02 3.44
N ALA A 172 5.53 5.09 3.19
CA ALA A 172 6.25 4.39 4.24
C ALA A 172 7.12 5.32 5.12
N LEU A 173 7.88 6.23 4.50
CA LEU A 173 8.71 7.20 5.22
C LEU A 173 7.87 8.19 6.03
N ALA A 174 6.74 8.65 5.47
CA ALA A 174 5.82 9.54 6.17
C ALA A 174 5.20 8.88 7.42
N HIS A 175 4.91 7.58 7.36
CA HIS A 175 4.37 6.81 8.49
C HIS A 175 5.43 6.26 9.45
N SER A 176 6.71 6.30 9.09
CA SER A 176 7.81 5.79 9.93
C SER A 176 7.93 6.45 11.30
N LYS A 177 7.37 7.67 11.46
CA LYS A 177 7.55 8.55 12.63
C LYS A 177 9.01 8.87 12.95
N SER A 178 9.90 8.72 11.96
CA SER A 178 11.31 9.07 12.11
C SER A 178 11.49 10.57 12.26
N SER A 179 12.32 10.99 13.23
CA SER A 179 12.72 12.38 13.45
C SER A 179 13.94 12.80 12.61
N LEU A 180 14.57 11.86 11.89
CA LEU A 180 15.78 12.09 11.12
C LEU A 180 15.57 13.17 10.04
N SER A 181 16.45 14.16 9.99
CA SER A 181 16.45 15.21 8.95
C SER A 181 16.51 14.61 7.55
N ALA A 182 17.35 13.59 7.34
CA ALA A 182 17.46 12.90 6.06
C ALA A 182 16.13 12.28 5.58
N VAL A 183 15.26 11.81 6.49
CA VAL A 183 13.92 11.33 6.12
C VAL A 183 13.02 12.48 5.66
N LYS A 184 13.09 13.64 6.33
CA LYS A 184 12.35 14.84 5.92
C LYS A 184 12.80 15.31 4.53
N THR A 185 14.12 15.38 4.30
CA THR A 185 14.70 15.74 3.00
C THR A 185 14.28 14.78 1.89
N ALA A 186 14.36 13.46 2.14
CA ALA A 186 13.95 12.46 1.18
C ALA A 186 12.46 12.57 0.81
N LEU A 187 11.58 12.84 1.80
CA LEU A 187 10.16 13.06 1.56
C LEU A 187 9.90 14.26 0.64
N VAL A 188 10.56 15.39 0.88
CA VAL A 188 10.42 16.60 0.04
C VAL A 188 10.88 16.30 -1.39
N LYS A 189 12.04 15.64 -1.54
CA LYS A 189 12.60 15.21 -2.83
C LYS A 189 11.65 14.27 -3.59
N GLY A 190 11.08 13.28 -2.91
CA GLY A 190 10.10 12.37 -3.50
C GLY A 190 8.82 13.07 -3.95
N GLN A 191 8.31 14.00 -3.14
CA GLN A 191 7.15 14.81 -3.50
C GLN A 191 7.42 15.70 -4.73
N ALA A 192 8.63 16.26 -4.83
CA ALA A 192 9.06 17.00 -6.01
C ALA A 192 9.11 16.10 -7.25
N TYR A 193 9.61 14.86 -7.12
CA TYR A 193 9.57 13.88 -8.20
C TYR A 193 8.12 13.57 -8.65
N LEU A 194 7.19 13.35 -7.72
CA LEU A 194 5.77 13.16 -8.10
C LEU A 194 5.19 14.41 -8.76
N LYS A 195 5.57 15.61 -8.33
CA LYS A 195 5.14 16.85 -8.97
C LYS A 195 5.64 16.95 -10.41
N SER A 196 6.87 16.51 -10.70
CA SER A 196 7.45 16.60 -12.05
C SER A 196 6.98 15.49 -13.01
N ASN A 197 6.50 14.37 -12.48
CA ASN A 197 6.12 13.18 -13.27
C ASN A 197 4.60 12.99 -13.45
N ILE A 198 3.80 13.96 -13.00
CA ILE A 198 2.37 13.97 -13.32
C ILE A 198 2.17 14.18 -14.83
N THR A 199 1.29 13.39 -15.46
CA THR A 199 1.02 13.54 -16.90
C THR A 199 0.09 14.71 -17.18
N ALA A 200 -0.04 15.09 -18.46
CA ALA A 200 -0.99 16.12 -18.89
C ALA A 200 -2.45 15.79 -18.54
N SER A 201 -2.83 14.52 -18.38
CA SER A 201 -4.17 14.15 -17.93
C SER A 201 -4.40 14.34 -16.43
N GLY A 202 -3.34 14.61 -15.66
CA GLY A 202 -3.36 14.61 -14.19
C GLY A 202 -3.11 13.24 -13.56
N ALA A 203 -2.96 12.19 -14.38
CA ALA A 203 -2.70 10.84 -13.90
C ALA A 203 -1.20 10.59 -13.68
N TYR A 204 -0.91 9.47 -13.02
CA TYR A 204 0.42 8.87 -12.97
C TYR A 204 0.43 7.56 -13.74
N GLY A 205 1.63 7.10 -14.13
CA GLY A 205 1.81 5.87 -14.89
C GLY A 205 3.11 5.17 -14.55
N TYR A 206 3.23 3.92 -15.03
CA TYR A 206 4.52 3.24 -15.09
C TYR A 206 5.23 3.61 -16.40
N VAL A 207 6.56 3.46 -16.42
CA VAL A 207 7.36 3.68 -17.63
C VAL A 207 7.55 2.35 -18.35
N PHE A 208 7.24 2.30 -19.63
CA PHE A 208 7.49 1.17 -20.51
C PHE A 208 8.02 1.66 -21.85
N ASN A 209 9.18 1.16 -22.28
CA ASN A 209 9.89 1.60 -23.48
C ASN A 209 10.03 3.13 -23.58
N GLY A 210 10.41 3.78 -22.47
CA GLY A 210 10.62 5.22 -22.39
C GLY A 210 9.34 6.07 -22.41
N LYS A 211 8.15 5.46 -22.45
CA LYS A 211 6.85 6.15 -22.44
C LYS A 211 6.11 5.90 -21.13
N THR A 212 5.52 6.95 -20.57
CA THR A 212 4.65 6.84 -19.40
C THR A 212 3.27 6.34 -19.81
N VAL A 213 2.88 5.18 -19.31
CA VAL A 213 1.55 4.59 -19.50
C VAL A 213 0.67 4.92 -18.30
N ALA A 214 -0.10 5.99 -18.43
CA ALA A 214 -1.00 6.48 -17.37
C ALA A 214 -2.11 5.47 -17.04
N ASN A 215 -2.33 5.22 -15.75
CA ASN A 215 -3.31 4.23 -15.29
C ASN A 215 -3.83 4.55 -13.88
N ALA A 216 -4.91 3.87 -13.47
CA ALA A 216 -5.53 4.07 -12.16
C ALA A 216 -4.63 3.65 -10.99
N ASN A 217 -3.92 2.53 -11.12
CA ASN A 217 -3.11 1.93 -10.06
C ASN A 217 -1.93 2.84 -9.65
N SER A 218 -1.16 3.30 -10.61
CA SER A 218 -0.07 4.27 -10.41
C SER A 218 -0.60 5.59 -9.81
N THR A 219 -1.75 6.06 -10.28
CA THR A 219 -2.37 7.28 -9.76
C THR A 219 -2.88 7.10 -8.32
N ALA A 220 -3.41 5.91 -8.00
CA ALA A 220 -3.86 5.56 -6.67
C ALA A 220 -2.72 5.56 -5.66
N GLU A 221 -1.57 4.97 -5.99
CA GLU A 221 -0.37 5.00 -5.15
C GLU A 221 0.07 6.44 -4.85
N ALA A 222 0.12 7.31 -5.87
CA ALA A 222 0.45 8.71 -5.70
C ALA A 222 -0.55 9.43 -4.77
N ILE A 223 -1.85 9.17 -4.90
CA ILE A 223 -2.86 9.73 -4.00
C ILE A 223 -2.67 9.25 -2.56
N ILE A 224 -2.31 7.99 -2.34
CA ILE A 224 -2.01 7.45 -1.00
C ILE A 224 -0.81 8.18 -0.39
N ALA A 225 0.26 8.35 -1.17
CA ALA A 225 1.46 9.08 -0.76
C ALA A 225 1.14 10.55 -0.41
N LEU A 226 0.40 11.25 -1.27
CA LEU A 226 -0.01 12.65 -1.04
C LEU A 226 -0.97 12.77 0.15
N SER A 227 -1.76 11.74 0.43
CA SER A 227 -2.67 11.67 1.57
C SER A 227 -1.99 11.21 2.87
N SER A 228 -0.67 10.98 2.88
CA SER A 228 0.02 10.52 4.09
C SER A 228 0.13 11.59 5.19
N LYS A 229 -0.05 12.88 4.84
CA LYS A 229 -0.06 14.03 5.77
C LYS A 229 -1.13 15.06 5.39
N ARG A 230 -1.66 15.77 6.39
CA ARG A 230 -2.63 16.85 6.17
C ARG A 230 -2.08 17.99 5.31
N ALA A 231 -0.78 18.30 5.42
CA ALA A 231 -0.16 19.37 4.63
C ALA A 231 -0.11 19.07 3.11
N THR A 232 -0.11 17.78 2.74
CA THR A 232 0.06 17.32 1.36
C THR A 232 -1.23 16.83 0.72
N VAL A 233 -2.28 16.54 1.50
CA VAL A 233 -3.56 16.00 1.00
C VAL A 233 -4.20 16.88 -0.06
N LYS A 234 -4.01 18.21 0.02
CA LYS A 234 -4.51 19.17 -0.97
C LYS A 234 -4.02 18.87 -2.39
N TYR A 235 -2.86 18.25 -2.55
CA TYR A 235 -2.32 17.92 -3.86
C TYR A 235 -2.97 16.67 -4.48
N ALA A 236 -3.59 15.80 -3.69
CA ALA A 236 -4.29 14.64 -4.22
C ALA A 236 -5.55 15.03 -5.03
N ASN A 237 -6.22 16.11 -4.62
CA ASN A 237 -7.37 16.68 -5.34
C ASN A 237 -7.12 18.12 -5.81
N GLY A 238 -5.86 18.47 -6.00
CA GLY A 238 -5.43 19.79 -6.42
C GLY A 238 -4.64 19.72 -7.71
N TYR A 239 -4.13 20.88 -8.10
CA TYR A 239 -3.33 21.04 -9.30
C TYR A 239 -1.86 21.27 -8.91
N PHE A 240 -0.95 20.44 -9.41
CA PHE A 240 0.50 20.68 -9.35
C PHE A 240 1.04 21.70 -10.37
N THR A 241 0.46 21.78 -11.56
CA THR A 241 0.89 22.62 -12.69
C THR A 241 -0.33 23.16 -13.46
N THR A 242 -0.16 24.20 -14.28
CA THR A 242 -1.23 24.67 -15.18
C THR A 242 -1.48 23.75 -16.37
N LYS A 243 -0.60 22.77 -16.63
CA LYS A 243 -0.65 21.89 -17.81
C LYS A 243 -1.46 20.62 -17.60
N GLN A 244 -1.94 20.34 -16.38
CA GLN A 244 -2.74 19.14 -16.13
C GLN A 244 -4.23 19.43 -16.38
N ALA A 245 -4.92 18.50 -17.02
CA ALA A 245 -6.35 18.62 -17.34
C ALA A 245 -7.27 18.27 -16.16
N ALA A 246 -6.74 17.61 -15.12
CA ALA A 246 -7.49 17.20 -13.95
C ALA A 246 -6.58 17.03 -12.72
N SER A 247 -7.15 17.05 -11.51
CA SER A 247 -6.42 16.61 -10.32
C SER A 247 -6.13 15.10 -10.37
N PRO A 248 -5.13 14.59 -9.63
CA PRO A 248 -4.86 13.15 -9.54
C PRO A 248 -6.09 12.32 -9.18
N LEU A 249 -6.88 12.77 -8.20
CA LEU A 249 -8.11 12.09 -7.79
C LEU A 249 -9.13 12.03 -8.92
N ARG A 250 -9.37 13.13 -9.63
CA ARG A 250 -10.32 13.15 -10.76
C ARG A 250 -9.82 12.31 -11.93
N ALA A 251 -8.53 12.37 -12.25
CA ALA A 251 -7.92 11.56 -13.29
C ALA A 251 -8.04 10.06 -12.98
N MET A 252 -7.73 9.64 -11.75
CA MET A 252 -7.89 8.25 -11.29
C MET A 252 -9.35 7.78 -11.42
N LEU A 253 -10.31 8.58 -10.97
CA LEU A 253 -11.74 8.24 -11.05
C LEU A 253 -12.23 8.10 -12.49
N GLY A 254 -11.60 8.77 -13.46
CA GLY A 254 -11.87 8.60 -14.89
C GLY A 254 -11.56 7.20 -15.44
N TYR A 255 -10.75 6.40 -14.74
CA TYR A 255 -10.51 4.99 -15.08
C TYR A 255 -11.52 4.02 -14.44
N VAL A 256 -12.45 4.50 -13.61
CA VAL A 256 -13.45 3.66 -12.95
C VAL A 256 -14.68 3.54 -13.86
N ASN A 257 -15.00 2.32 -14.29
CA ASN A 257 -16.20 2.06 -15.07
C ASN A 257 -17.46 2.20 -14.22
N LYS A 258 -18.63 2.31 -14.86
CA LYS A 258 -19.95 2.35 -14.18
C LYS A 258 -20.21 1.14 -13.26
N THR A 259 -19.54 0.02 -13.50
CA THR A 259 -19.60 -1.21 -12.69
C THR A 259 -18.66 -1.20 -11.49
N GLY A 260 -17.86 -0.14 -11.31
CA GLY A 260 -16.80 -0.08 -10.30
C GLY A 260 -15.55 -0.89 -10.65
N SER A 261 -15.47 -1.51 -11.84
CA SER A 261 -14.24 -2.13 -12.34
C SER A 261 -13.27 -1.07 -12.85
N ILE A 262 -11.98 -1.40 -12.86
CA ILE A 262 -10.91 -0.49 -13.28
C ILE A 262 -10.53 -0.76 -14.74
N LYS A 263 -10.64 0.25 -15.59
CA LYS A 263 -10.23 0.20 -17.00
C LYS A 263 -8.73 -0.10 -17.11
N GLY A 264 -8.38 -1.10 -17.92
CA GLY A 264 -6.99 -1.47 -18.19
C GLY A 264 -6.25 -2.14 -17.02
N ALA A 265 -6.94 -2.51 -15.93
CA ALA A 265 -6.29 -3.21 -14.83
C ALA A 265 -5.96 -4.66 -15.19
N THR A 266 -4.68 -5.02 -15.06
CA THR A 266 -4.19 -6.41 -15.18
C THR A 266 -4.85 -7.35 -14.17
N SER A 267 -5.23 -6.81 -13.01
CA SER A 267 -6.01 -7.52 -12.00
C SER A 267 -7.04 -6.57 -11.42
N GLN A 268 -8.32 -6.94 -11.52
CA GLN A 268 -9.41 -6.16 -10.92
C GLN A 268 -9.30 -6.11 -9.39
N LEU A 269 -8.76 -7.16 -8.76
CA LEU A 269 -8.54 -7.14 -7.32
C LEU A 269 -7.54 -6.04 -6.92
N ILE A 270 -6.41 -5.97 -7.61
CA ILE A 270 -5.36 -4.97 -7.33
C ILE A 270 -5.85 -3.57 -7.71
N GLY A 271 -6.45 -3.43 -8.90
CA GLY A 271 -7.06 -2.18 -9.38
C GLY A 271 -8.07 -1.62 -8.39
N VAL A 272 -9.10 -2.39 -8.06
CA VAL A 272 -10.15 -1.96 -7.13
C VAL A 272 -9.57 -1.75 -5.74
N GLY A 273 -8.66 -2.61 -5.29
CA GLY A 273 -8.00 -2.50 -3.98
C GLY A 273 -7.27 -1.17 -3.79
N GLN A 274 -6.38 -0.81 -4.72
CA GLN A 274 -5.59 0.42 -4.67
C GLN A 274 -6.45 1.67 -4.84
N VAL A 275 -7.41 1.67 -5.78
CA VAL A 275 -8.34 2.81 -5.97
C VAL A 275 -9.20 3.03 -4.73
N ASN A 276 -9.71 1.95 -4.13
CA ASN A 276 -10.46 2.01 -2.87
C ASN A 276 -9.60 2.51 -1.71
N LEU A 277 -8.36 2.05 -1.60
CA LEU A 277 -7.41 2.53 -0.60
C LEU A 277 -7.08 4.01 -0.78
N ALA A 278 -6.84 4.46 -2.02
CA ALA A 278 -6.51 5.85 -2.33
C ALA A 278 -7.64 6.81 -1.94
N THR A 279 -8.88 6.48 -2.30
CA THR A 279 -10.05 7.29 -1.93
C THR A 279 -10.28 7.31 -0.41
N ALA A 280 -10.06 6.18 0.27
CA ALA A 280 -10.12 6.12 1.74
C ALA A 280 -8.98 6.94 2.39
N ALA A 281 -7.76 6.84 1.86
CA ALA A 281 -6.60 7.59 2.31
C ALA A 281 -6.85 9.09 2.23
N TYR A 282 -7.32 9.58 1.09
CA TYR A 282 -7.69 10.96 0.88
C TYR A 282 -8.73 11.43 1.90
N ARG A 283 -9.85 10.70 2.04
CA ARG A 283 -10.93 11.03 2.99
C ARG A 283 -10.44 11.09 4.44
N GLN A 284 -9.62 10.13 4.85
CA GLN A 284 -9.10 10.08 6.22
C GLN A 284 -8.08 11.19 6.48
N ALA A 285 -7.25 11.52 5.49
CA ALA A 285 -6.27 12.59 5.58
C ALA A 285 -6.91 13.98 5.71
N LEU A 286 -8.05 14.21 5.04
CA LEU A 286 -8.86 15.43 5.24
C LEU A 286 -9.33 15.60 6.69
N LYS A 287 -9.53 14.49 7.41
CA LYS A 287 -9.89 14.47 8.85
C LYS A 287 -8.67 14.46 9.77
N GLY A 288 -7.46 14.61 9.24
CA GLY A 288 -6.21 14.53 10.01
C GLY A 288 -5.82 13.12 10.45
N HIS A 289 -6.42 12.07 9.86
CA HIS A 289 -6.14 10.67 10.19
C HIS A 289 -5.37 9.96 9.08
N SER A 290 -4.54 8.98 9.45
CA SER A 290 -3.97 8.03 8.49
C SER A 290 -4.92 6.85 8.30
N VAL A 291 -5.14 6.43 7.04
CA VAL A 291 -5.90 5.22 6.71
C VAL A 291 -5.30 3.96 7.33
N TYR A 292 -3.97 3.92 7.50
CA TYR A 292 -3.25 2.78 8.05
C TYR A 292 -3.37 2.64 9.58
N THR A 293 -3.88 3.67 10.28
CA THR A 293 -3.99 3.69 11.74
C THR A 293 -5.40 3.99 12.24
N VAL A 294 -6.42 4.05 11.36
CA VAL A 294 -7.82 4.23 11.78
C VAL A 294 -8.22 3.10 12.73
N LYS A 295 -8.90 3.43 13.83
CA LYS A 295 -9.35 2.47 14.84
C LYS A 295 -10.50 1.62 14.31
#